data_AF-A0A9B0U941-F1
#
_entry.id   AF-A0A9B0U941-F1
#
_cell.length_a   1.000
_cell.length_b   1.000
_cell.length_c   1.000
_cell.angle_alpha   90.00
_cell.angle_beta   90.00
_cell.angle_gamma   90.00
#
_symmetry.space_group_name_H-M   'P 1'
#
loop_
_entity.id
_entity.type
_entity.pdbx_description
1 polymer ?
#
loop_
_entity_poly.entity_id
_entity_poly.type
_entity_poly.pdbx_seq_one_letter_code
_entity_poly.pdbx_strand_id
1 'polypeptide(L)'
;LDPQTVETKNWHTDVIEMNGIKVEFSMKFTSRDMSLKRTPSKKQTGVFGVKISVVTKRERSKVPYIVRQCVEEVEKRGIEEVGIYRISGVATDIQALKAVFDANNKDILLMLSDMDINAIAGTLKLYFRELPEPLLTDRLYPAFMEGIALSDPAAKENCMMHLLRSLPDPNLITFLFLLEHLK
;
A
#
# COMPACT_ATOMS: atom_id res chain seq x y z
N LEU A 1 -15.49 7.31 -20.33
CA LEU A 1 -14.15 7.23 -20.95
C LEU A 1 -14.14 5.94 -21.75
N ASP A 2 -14.01 6.08 -23.06
CA ASP A 2 -14.17 5.02 -24.05
C ASP A 2 -13.23 3.81 -23.80
N PRO A 3 -13.68 2.55 -23.97
CA PRO A 3 -12.83 1.38 -23.79
C PRO A 3 -11.76 1.17 -24.87
N GLN A 4 -11.68 2.02 -25.91
CA GLN A 4 -10.87 1.78 -27.10
C GLN A 4 -9.56 2.60 -27.24
N THR A 5 -9.11 3.32 -26.21
CA THR A 5 -7.82 4.06 -26.27
C THR A 5 -6.79 3.65 -25.22
N VAL A 6 -6.77 2.36 -24.84
CA VAL A 6 -5.59 1.82 -24.12
C VAL A 6 -4.59 1.35 -25.18
N GLU A 7 -3.65 2.23 -25.53
CA GLU A 7 -2.51 1.91 -26.39
C GLU A 7 -1.81 0.63 -25.91
N THR A 8 -1.93 -0.43 -26.71
CA THR A 8 -1.25 -1.73 -26.54
C THR A 8 0.21 -1.71 -27.04
N LYS A 9 0.82 -0.54 -27.24
CA LYS A 9 2.19 -0.41 -27.75
C LYS A 9 3.15 -0.19 -26.60
N ASN A 10 4.03 -1.17 -26.32
CA ASN A 10 5.33 -1.05 -25.62
C ASN A 10 5.93 -2.42 -25.21
N TRP A 11 5.33 -3.53 -25.64
CA TRP A 11 5.96 -4.85 -25.51
C TRP A 11 6.94 -5.05 -26.68
N HIS A 12 8.20 -5.29 -26.35
CA HIS A 12 9.24 -5.76 -27.26
C HIS A 12 9.32 -7.28 -27.13
N THR A 13 9.12 -7.98 -28.22
CA THR A 13 9.16 -9.45 -28.25
C THR A 13 10.34 -9.87 -29.10
N ASP A 14 11.19 -10.71 -28.54
CA ASP A 14 12.37 -11.26 -29.17
C ASP A 14 12.31 -12.79 -29.13
N VAL A 15 12.90 -13.41 -30.15
CA VAL A 15 13.01 -14.86 -30.25
C VAL A 15 14.49 -15.22 -30.36
N ILE A 16 14.99 -15.97 -29.40
CA ILE A 16 16.34 -16.55 -29.45
C ILE A 16 16.20 -18.01 -29.88
N GLU A 17 16.89 -18.37 -30.96
CA GLU A 17 16.96 -19.74 -31.45
C GLU A 17 18.37 -20.31 -31.23
N MET A 18 18.46 -21.45 -30.54
CA MET A 18 19.72 -22.16 -30.31
C MET A 18 19.48 -23.66 -30.37
N ASN A 19 20.27 -24.38 -31.19
CA ASN A 19 20.22 -25.84 -31.31
C ASN A 19 18.81 -26.41 -31.58
N GLY A 20 18.00 -25.71 -32.37
CA GLY A 20 16.62 -26.11 -32.69
C GLY A 20 15.59 -25.80 -31.59
N ILE A 21 16.00 -25.16 -30.49
CA ILE A 21 15.10 -24.66 -29.46
C ILE A 21 14.86 -23.17 -29.70
N LYS A 22 13.59 -22.76 -29.81
CA LYS A 22 13.17 -21.37 -29.90
C LYS A 22 12.60 -20.92 -28.56
N VAL A 23 13.15 -19.83 -28.02
CA VAL A 23 12.66 -19.18 -26.82
C VAL A 23 12.16 -17.79 -27.20
N GLU A 24 10.85 -17.59 -27.06
CA GLU A 24 10.21 -16.28 -27.19
C GLU A 24 10.15 -15.61 -25.83
N PHE A 25 10.63 -14.37 -25.74
CA PHE A 25 10.47 -13.55 -24.55
C PHE A 25 9.92 -12.18 -24.92
N SER A 26 9.08 -11.63 -24.04
CA SER A 26 8.48 -10.32 -24.20
C SER A 26 8.84 -9.43 -23.02
N MET A 27 9.30 -8.21 -23.31
CA MET A 27 9.76 -7.23 -22.35
C MET A 27 8.99 -5.93 -22.55
N LYS A 28 8.55 -5.27 -21.47
CA LYS A 28 7.92 -3.95 -21.56
C LYS A 28 8.70 -2.95 -20.71
N PHE A 29 9.22 -1.90 -21.34
CA PHE A 29 9.75 -0.76 -20.61
C PHE A 29 8.60 0.06 -20.03
N THR A 30 8.61 0.26 -18.72
CA THR A 30 7.67 1.13 -18.02
C THR A 30 8.49 2.25 -17.38
N SER A 31 8.23 3.50 -17.78
CA SER A 31 8.94 4.64 -17.21
C SER A 31 8.75 4.73 -15.70
N ARG A 32 9.65 5.45 -15.01
CA ARG A 32 9.56 5.64 -13.56
C ARG A 32 8.24 6.30 -13.16
N ASP A 33 7.83 7.33 -13.89
CA ASP A 33 6.57 8.04 -13.60
C ASP A 33 5.34 7.14 -13.78
N MET A 34 5.38 6.25 -14.78
CA MET A 34 4.33 5.24 -14.97
C MET A 34 4.36 4.17 -13.89
N SER A 35 5.55 3.74 -13.45
CA SER A 35 5.73 2.74 -12.40
C SER A 35 5.31 3.25 -11.02
N LEU A 36 5.45 4.56 -10.78
CA LEU A 36 5.05 5.24 -9.55
C LEU A 36 3.57 5.66 -9.55
N LYS A 37 2.89 5.58 -10.69
CA LYS A 37 1.49 6.00 -10.80
C LYS A 37 0.57 5.04 -10.03
N ARG A 38 -0.02 5.56 -8.94
CA ARG A 38 -1.09 4.88 -8.21
C ARG A 38 -2.27 4.65 -9.14
N THR A 39 -2.60 3.37 -9.37
CA THR A 39 -3.66 2.99 -10.29
C THR A 39 -4.77 2.29 -9.50
N PRO A 40 -6.02 2.79 -9.57
CA PRO A 40 -7.14 2.11 -8.94
C PRO A 40 -7.31 0.67 -9.47
N SER A 41 -7.61 -0.26 -8.57
CA SER A 41 -7.93 -1.64 -8.93
C SER A 41 -9.23 -1.69 -9.75
N LYS A 42 -9.25 -2.52 -10.80
CA LYS A 42 -10.48 -2.83 -11.54
C LYS A 42 -11.47 -3.63 -10.69
N LYS A 43 -10.95 -4.45 -9.76
CA LYS A 43 -11.74 -5.28 -8.85
C LYS A 43 -12.02 -4.52 -7.57
N GLN A 44 -13.16 -3.83 -7.53
CA GLN A 44 -13.56 -3.04 -6.36
C GLN A 44 -13.90 -3.91 -5.14
N THR A 45 -14.11 -5.22 -5.30
CA THR A 45 -14.42 -6.12 -4.18
C THR A 45 -13.19 -6.49 -3.31
N GLY A 46 -11.98 -6.21 -3.78
CA GLY A 46 -10.75 -6.38 -2.99
C GLY A 46 -10.49 -5.23 -2.01
N VAL A 47 -9.26 -5.16 -1.51
CA VAL A 47 -8.77 -4.11 -0.60
C VAL A 47 -7.58 -3.35 -1.17
N PHE A 48 -6.72 -3.98 -1.96
CA PHE A 48 -5.59 -3.33 -2.64
C PHE A 48 -6.06 -2.54 -3.85
N GLY A 49 -5.51 -1.33 -4.05
CA GLY A 49 -5.93 -0.44 -5.14
C GLY A 49 -7.36 0.09 -5.01
N VAL A 50 -8.02 -0.09 -3.86
CA VAL A 50 -9.37 0.43 -3.60
C VAL A 50 -9.27 1.64 -2.67
N LYS A 51 -10.12 2.66 -2.88
CA LYS A 51 -10.13 3.85 -2.01
C LYS A 51 -10.38 3.43 -0.57
N ILE A 52 -9.59 3.96 0.36
CA ILE A 52 -9.70 3.59 1.79
C ILE A 52 -11.12 3.81 2.33
N SER A 53 -11.80 4.88 1.91
CA SER A 53 -13.19 5.17 2.28
C SER A 53 -14.20 4.13 1.81
N VAL A 54 -13.95 3.46 0.69
CA VAL A 54 -14.80 2.38 0.16
C VAL A 54 -14.59 1.11 0.98
N VAL A 55 -13.35 0.80 1.35
CA VAL A 55 -13.01 -0.37 2.17
C VAL A 55 -13.60 -0.22 3.57
N THR A 56 -13.35 0.89 4.26
CA THR A 56 -13.85 1.17 5.62
C THR A 56 -15.37 1.17 5.69
N LYS A 57 -16.05 1.76 4.69
CA LYS A 57 -17.52 1.73 4.58
C LYS A 57 -18.06 0.30 4.43
N ARG A 58 -17.40 -0.56 3.64
CA ARG A 58 -17.81 -1.96 3.44
C ARG A 58 -17.63 -2.78 4.70
N GLU A 59 -16.50 -2.61 5.36
CA GLU A 59 -16.15 -3.31 6.60
C GLU A 59 -16.89 -2.80 7.83
N ARG A 60 -17.60 -1.65 7.70
CA ARG A 60 -18.23 -0.94 8.82
C ARG A 60 -17.24 -0.63 9.95
N SER A 61 -16.01 -0.28 9.57
CA SER A 61 -14.90 0.04 10.47
C SER A 61 -14.31 1.38 10.09
N LYS A 62 -13.66 2.08 11.02
CA LYS A 62 -12.94 3.33 10.74
C LYS A 62 -11.51 3.11 10.22
N VAL A 63 -10.92 1.96 10.54
CA VAL A 63 -9.59 1.53 10.10
C VAL A 63 -9.75 0.22 9.30
N PRO A 64 -9.14 0.10 8.10
CA PRO A 64 -9.22 -1.11 7.29
C PRO A 64 -8.77 -2.35 8.07
N TYR A 65 -9.45 -3.47 7.86
CA TYR A 65 -9.16 -4.74 8.53
C TYR A 65 -7.72 -5.19 8.29
N ILE A 66 -7.22 -5.10 7.05
CA ILE A 66 -5.82 -5.40 6.71
C ILE A 66 -4.82 -4.59 7.55
N VAL A 67 -5.08 -3.30 7.80
CA VAL A 67 -4.20 -2.45 8.62
C VAL A 67 -4.19 -2.95 10.05
N ARG A 68 -5.38 -3.21 10.63
CA ARG A 68 -5.49 -3.71 12.01
C ARG A 68 -4.79 -5.04 12.20
N GLN A 69 -5.02 -6.02 11.31
CA GLN A 69 -4.44 -7.36 11.46
C GLN A 69 -2.93 -7.37 11.29
N CYS A 70 -2.39 -6.62 10.32
CA CYS A 70 -0.94 -6.55 10.17
C CYS A 70 -0.29 -5.84 11.37
N VAL A 71 -0.89 -4.76 11.87
CA VAL A 71 -0.38 -4.03 13.05
C VAL A 71 -0.45 -4.91 14.29
N GLU A 72 -1.61 -5.52 14.58
CA GLU A 72 -1.81 -6.41 15.73
C GLU A 72 -0.79 -7.57 15.74
N GLU A 73 -0.50 -8.18 14.58
CA GLU A 73 0.47 -9.27 14.51
C GLU A 73 1.92 -8.78 14.66
N VAL A 74 2.25 -7.59 14.14
CA VAL A 74 3.56 -6.95 14.39
C VAL A 74 3.74 -6.57 15.85
N GLU A 75 2.70 -6.05 16.52
CA GLU A 75 2.73 -5.76 17.95
C GLU A 75 2.91 -7.02 18.79
N LYS A 76 2.28 -8.12 18.37
CA LYS A 76 2.31 -9.40 19.07
C LYS A 76 3.69 -10.08 19.06
N ARG A 77 4.42 -10.03 17.93
CA ARG A 77 5.70 -10.78 17.78
C ARG A 77 6.81 -10.09 17.00
N GLY A 78 6.55 -8.92 16.42
CA GLY A 78 7.48 -8.20 15.55
C GLY A 78 8.19 -7.01 16.19
N ILE A 79 7.78 -6.57 17.38
CA ILE A 79 8.40 -5.41 18.06
C ILE A 79 9.87 -5.65 18.39
N GLU A 80 10.22 -6.89 18.76
CA GLU A 80 11.60 -7.27 19.07
C GLU A 80 12.42 -7.69 17.83
N GLU A 81 11.78 -7.76 16.65
CA GLU A 81 12.45 -8.17 15.41
C GLU A 81 13.38 -7.06 14.91
N VAL A 82 14.66 -7.41 14.71
CA VAL A 82 15.68 -6.44 14.30
C VAL A 82 15.37 -5.89 12.91
N GLY A 83 15.07 -4.60 12.85
CA GLY A 83 14.83 -3.92 11.58
C GLY A 83 13.45 -4.22 10.99
N ILE A 84 12.45 -4.53 11.83
CA ILE A 84 11.05 -4.51 11.44
C ILE A 84 10.72 -3.23 10.65
N TYR A 85 9.92 -3.37 9.59
CA TYR A 85 9.65 -2.35 8.56
C TYR A 85 10.83 -1.91 7.67
N ARG A 86 12.09 -2.09 8.08
CA ARG A 86 13.28 -1.79 7.26
C ARG A 86 13.69 -2.98 6.40
N ILE A 87 13.76 -4.18 6.98
CA ILE A 87 14.05 -5.42 6.26
C ILE A 87 12.83 -5.80 5.42
N SER A 88 13.07 -6.30 4.20
CA SER A 88 12.00 -6.76 3.32
C SER A 88 11.76 -8.24 3.54
N GLY A 89 10.50 -8.62 3.77
CA GLY A 89 10.09 -10.02 3.73
C GLY A 89 10.16 -10.60 2.33
N VAL A 90 9.97 -11.91 2.24
CA VAL A 90 10.00 -12.65 0.98
C VAL A 90 8.86 -12.18 0.08
N ALA A 91 9.17 -11.84 -1.17
CA ALA A 91 8.21 -11.25 -2.10
C ALA A 91 7.01 -12.17 -2.41
N THR A 92 7.24 -13.48 -2.48
CA THR A 92 6.18 -14.49 -2.71
C THR A 92 5.18 -14.51 -1.55
N ASP A 93 5.66 -14.39 -0.32
CA ASP A 93 4.82 -14.41 0.89
C ASP A 93 3.98 -13.14 0.98
N ILE A 94 4.57 -11.99 0.64
CA ILE A 94 3.83 -10.72 0.53
C ILE A 94 2.72 -10.83 -0.52
N GLN A 95 2.98 -11.44 -1.69
CA GLN A 95 1.95 -11.63 -2.71
C GLN A 95 0.87 -12.64 -2.27
N ALA A 96 1.24 -13.68 -1.54
CA ALA A 96 0.29 -14.64 -0.98
C ALA A 96 -0.64 -13.97 0.04
N LEU A 97 -0.08 -13.20 0.98
CA LEU A 97 -0.86 -12.41 1.94
C LEU A 97 -1.78 -11.41 1.24
N LYS A 98 -1.26 -10.67 0.24
CA LYS A 98 -2.06 -9.77 -0.59
C LYS A 98 -3.28 -10.49 -1.18
N ALA A 99 -3.09 -11.65 -1.80
CA ALA A 99 -4.15 -12.40 -2.44
C ALA A 99 -5.25 -12.82 -1.45
N VAL A 100 -4.86 -13.23 -0.23
CA VAL A 100 -5.82 -13.64 0.81
C VAL A 100 -6.61 -12.44 1.33
N PHE A 101 -5.96 -11.30 1.58
CA PHE A 101 -6.65 -10.07 1.95
C PHE A 101 -7.58 -9.57 0.84
N ASP A 102 -7.16 -9.61 -0.43
CA ASP A 102 -7.99 -9.21 -1.58
C ASP A 102 -9.18 -10.14 -1.84
N ALA A 103 -9.11 -11.38 -1.37
CA ALA A 103 -10.23 -12.32 -1.40
C ALA A 103 -11.25 -12.06 -0.27
N ASN A 104 -10.93 -11.19 0.70
CA ASN A 104 -11.66 -11.02 1.97
C ASN A 104 -11.87 -12.35 2.70
N ASN A 105 -10.86 -13.24 2.69
CA ASN A 105 -10.95 -14.53 3.37
C ASN A 105 -10.84 -14.34 4.89
N LYS A 106 -11.75 -14.99 5.64
CA LYS A 106 -11.81 -14.94 7.11
C LYS A 106 -10.72 -15.80 7.78
N ASP A 107 -10.09 -16.71 7.04
CA ASP A 107 -9.03 -17.59 7.57
C ASP A 107 -7.66 -16.89 7.67
N ILE A 108 -7.61 -15.56 7.48
CA ILE A 108 -6.38 -14.77 7.48
C ILE A 108 -5.60 -14.91 8.80
N LEU A 109 -6.27 -15.08 9.93
CA LEU A 109 -5.63 -15.18 11.25
C LEU A 109 -4.68 -16.37 11.36
N LEU A 110 -5.08 -17.52 10.81
CA LEU A 110 -4.25 -18.73 10.78
C LEU A 110 -3.03 -18.54 9.87
N MET A 111 -3.21 -17.86 8.74
CA MET A 111 -2.10 -17.59 7.84
C MET A 111 -1.11 -16.59 8.44
N LEU A 112 -1.58 -15.55 9.13
CA LEU A 112 -0.71 -14.54 9.72
C LEU A 112 0.21 -15.09 10.81
N SER A 113 -0.23 -16.09 11.59
CA SER A 113 0.62 -16.70 12.61
C SER A 113 1.80 -17.47 12.04
N ASP A 114 1.65 -18.03 10.84
CA ASP A 114 2.66 -18.92 10.22
C ASP A 114 3.62 -18.17 9.28
N MET A 115 3.28 -16.94 8.88
CA MET A 115 4.07 -16.16 7.92
C MET A 115 5.26 -15.46 8.59
N ASP A 116 6.30 -15.16 7.82
CA ASP A 116 7.40 -14.32 8.30
C ASP A 116 6.91 -12.90 8.67
N ILE A 117 7.43 -12.34 9.77
CA ILE A 117 6.96 -11.05 10.27
C ILE A 117 7.34 -9.89 9.35
N ASN A 118 8.48 -9.99 8.65
CA ASN A 118 8.88 -9.00 7.65
C ASN A 118 8.01 -9.09 6.39
N ALA A 119 7.41 -10.24 6.09
CA ALA A 119 6.39 -10.38 5.04
C ALA A 119 5.07 -9.70 5.44
N ILE A 120 4.65 -9.77 6.70
CA ILE A 120 3.46 -9.06 7.21
C ILE A 120 3.68 -7.54 7.19
N ALA A 121 4.82 -7.08 7.71
CA ALA A 121 5.23 -5.67 7.61
C ALA A 121 5.34 -5.22 6.14
N GLY A 122 5.86 -6.08 5.27
CA GLY A 122 5.90 -5.89 3.82
C GLY A 122 4.51 -5.71 3.20
N THR A 123 3.54 -6.51 3.64
CA THR A 123 2.15 -6.47 3.19
C THR A 123 1.46 -5.18 3.62
N LEU A 124 1.67 -4.74 4.87
CA LEU A 124 1.16 -3.45 5.35
C LEU A 124 1.72 -2.27 4.53
N LYS A 125 3.05 -2.27 4.28
CA LYS A 125 3.69 -1.27 3.43
C LYS A 125 3.13 -1.30 2.00
N LEU A 126 2.91 -2.50 1.46
CA LEU A 126 2.34 -2.67 0.11
C LEU A 126 0.93 -2.10 0.02
N TYR A 127 0.10 -2.29 1.04
CA TYR A 127 -1.27 -1.77 1.07
C TYR A 127 -1.28 -0.24 0.89
N PHE A 128 -0.51 0.49 1.71
CA PHE A 128 -0.44 1.96 1.60
C PHE A 128 0.19 2.43 0.29
N ARG A 129 1.14 1.66 -0.26
CA ARG A 129 1.76 1.96 -1.56
C ARG A 129 0.76 1.84 -2.72
N GLU A 130 -0.14 0.87 -2.65
CA GLU A 130 -1.12 0.61 -3.72
C GLU A 130 -2.45 1.37 -3.56
N LEU A 131 -2.68 2.10 -2.46
CA LEU A 131 -3.85 2.97 -2.36
C LEU A 131 -3.95 3.90 -3.60
N PRO A 132 -5.15 4.12 -4.16
CA PRO A 132 -5.36 5.02 -5.30
C PRO A 132 -4.90 6.46 -5.08
N GLU A 133 -4.83 6.87 -3.82
CA GLU A 133 -4.35 8.16 -3.34
C GLU A 133 -3.53 7.90 -2.06
N PRO A 134 -2.43 8.63 -1.80
CA PRO A 134 -1.68 8.49 -0.55
C PRO A 134 -2.57 8.74 0.68
N LEU A 135 -2.19 8.14 1.82
CA LEU A 135 -2.94 8.30 3.07
C LEU A 135 -3.06 9.77 3.50
N LEU A 136 -2.03 10.59 3.25
CA LEU A 136 -2.02 12.03 3.53
C LEU A 136 -2.62 12.90 2.41
N THR A 137 -3.19 12.29 1.37
CA THR A 137 -3.80 12.93 0.18
C THR A 137 -2.83 13.74 -0.69
N ASP A 138 -3.02 13.70 -2.00
CA ASP A 138 -2.19 14.50 -2.92
C ASP A 138 -2.49 16.00 -2.75
N ARG A 139 -3.74 16.33 -2.41
CA ARG A 139 -4.22 17.71 -2.21
C ARG A 139 -3.52 18.41 -1.05
N LEU A 140 -3.30 17.72 0.07
CA LEU A 140 -2.71 18.33 1.27
C LEU A 140 -1.18 18.23 1.31
N TYR A 141 -0.58 17.41 0.44
CA TYR A 141 0.87 17.16 0.46
C TYR A 141 1.72 18.44 0.36
N PRO A 142 1.45 19.41 -0.54
CA PRO A 142 2.22 20.66 -0.57
C PRO A 142 2.18 21.43 0.76
N ALA A 143 1.00 21.51 1.38
CA ALA A 143 0.82 22.19 2.66
C ALA A 143 1.53 21.46 3.82
N PHE A 144 1.57 20.13 3.80
CA PHE A 144 2.40 19.36 4.75
C PHE A 144 3.89 19.69 4.59
N MET A 145 4.39 19.79 3.36
CA MET A 145 5.79 20.12 3.10
C MET A 145 6.15 21.53 3.58
N GLU A 146 5.29 22.52 3.30
CA GLU A 146 5.45 23.89 3.79
C GLU A 146 5.42 23.96 5.32
N GLY A 147 4.46 23.27 5.94
CA GLY A 147 4.34 23.27 7.40
C GLY A 147 5.53 22.62 8.12
N ILE A 148 6.10 21.54 7.56
CA ILE A 148 7.31 20.91 8.12
C ILE A 148 8.52 21.85 8.06
N ALA A 149 8.59 22.71 7.03
CA ALA A 149 9.67 23.67 6.83
C ALA A 149 9.61 24.90 7.77
N LEU A 150 8.52 25.11 8.51
CA LEU A 150 8.41 26.21 9.47
C LEU A 150 9.50 26.14 10.54
N SER A 151 10.09 27.29 10.88
CA SER A 151 11.14 27.36 11.91
C SER A 151 10.56 27.48 13.32
N ASP A 152 9.44 28.18 13.49
CA ASP A 152 8.77 28.34 14.78
C ASP A 152 8.06 27.03 15.20
N PRO A 153 8.41 26.42 16.35
CA PRO A 153 7.81 25.17 16.80
C PRO A 153 6.30 25.26 17.02
N ALA A 154 5.80 26.36 17.59
CA ALA A 154 4.38 26.53 17.88
C ALA A 154 3.56 26.68 16.59
N ALA A 155 4.03 27.46 15.63
CA ALA A 155 3.41 27.56 14.31
C ALA A 155 3.43 26.23 13.56
N LYS A 156 4.55 25.48 13.63
CA LYS A 156 4.66 24.13 13.07
C LYS A 156 3.63 23.19 13.66
N GLU A 157 3.54 23.12 14.98
CA GLU A 157 2.57 22.27 15.67
C GLU A 157 1.13 22.61 15.26
N ASN A 158 0.76 23.90 15.33
CA ASN A 158 -0.58 24.36 14.95
C ASN A 158 -0.91 24.05 13.48
N CYS A 159 0.05 24.27 12.58
CA CYS A 159 -0.09 23.95 11.16
C CYS A 159 -0.32 22.45 10.95
N MET A 160 0.53 21.59 11.53
CA MET A 160 0.40 20.13 11.42
C MET A 160 -0.95 19.66 11.96
N MET A 161 -1.37 20.15 13.13
CA MET A 161 -2.66 19.79 13.72
C MET A 161 -3.85 20.21 12.86
N HIS A 162 -3.79 21.38 12.22
CA HIS A 162 -4.82 21.82 11.28
C HIS A 162 -4.88 20.92 10.03
N LEU A 163 -3.72 20.57 9.46
CA LEU A 163 -3.65 19.70 8.28
C LEU A 163 -4.16 18.29 8.58
N LEU A 164 -3.81 17.72 9.73
CA LEU A 164 -4.34 16.42 10.16
C LEU A 164 -5.86 16.45 10.30
N ARG A 165 -6.43 17.50 10.92
CA ARG A 165 -7.89 17.68 11.02
C ARG A 165 -8.59 17.91 9.67
N SER A 166 -7.84 18.27 8.64
CA SER A 166 -8.34 18.49 7.28
C SER A 166 -8.36 17.21 6.42
N LEU A 167 -7.79 16.10 6.93
CA LEU A 167 -7.85 14.80 6.26
C LEU A 167 -9.27 14.20 6.34
N PRO A 168 -9.70 13.42 5.34
CA PRO A 168 -10.92 12.63 5.45
C PRO A 168 -10.86 11.68 6.66
N ASP A 169 -11.99 11.45 7.33
CA ASP A 169 -12.03 10.62 8.56
C ASP A 169 -11.32 9.25 8.43
N PRO A 170 -11.52 8.45 7.36
CA PRO A 170 -10.82 7.17 7.22
C PRO A 170 -9.30 7.34 7.14
N ASN A 171 -8.82 8.41 6.51
CA ASN A 171 -7.40 8.72 6.37
C ASN A 171 -6.80 9.15 7.71
N LEU A 172 -7.45 10.10 8.39
CA LEU A 172 -7.02 10.61 9.69
C LEU A 172 -6.93 9.49 10.72
N ILE A 173 -8.00 8.69 10.86
CA ILE A 173 -8.08 7.68 11.92
C ILE A 173 -7.12 6.53 11.65
N THR A 174 -6.96 6.12 10.39
CA THR A 174 -5.94 5.14 10.00
C THR A 174 -4.53 5.68 10.25
N PHE A 175 -4.28 6.96 9.96
CA PHE A 175 -2.98 7.58 10.22
C PHE A 175 -2.66 7.66 11.71
N LEU A 176 -3.62 8.06 12.54
CA LEU A 176 -3.45 8.08 14.01
C LEU A 176 -3.19 6.68 14.57
N PHE A 177 -3.89 5.66 14.06
CA PHE A 177 -3.67 4.26 14.44
C PHE A 177 -2.24 3.81 14.11
N LEU A 178 -1.70 4.17 12.94
CA LEU A 178 -0.30 3.90 12.60
C LEU A 178 0.68 4.68 13.48
N LEU A 179 0.39 5.94 13.80
CA LEU A 179 1.25 6.73 14.68
C LEU A 179 1.27 6.19 16.10
N GLU A 180 0.19 5.60 16.58
CA GLU A 180 0.17 4.91 17.87
C GLU A 180 1.07 3.67 17.86
N HIS A 181 1.00 2.88 16.77
CA HIS A 181 1.82 1.69 16.58
C HIS A 181 3.32 1.99 16.43
N LEU A 182 3.69 3.04 15.70
CA LEU A 182 5.09 3.34 15.32
C LEU A 182 5.85 4.19 16.35
N LYS A 183 5.28 4.40 17.55
CA LYS A 183 5.90 5.20 18.62
C LYS A 183 7.07 4.50 19.29
#